data_AF-A0A0V8RUM7-F1
#
_entry.id   AF-A0A0V8RUM7-F1
#
_cell.length_a   1.000
_cell.length_b   1.000
_cell.length_c   1.000
_cell.angle_alpha   90.00
_cell.angle_beta   90.00
_cell.angle_gamma   90.00
#
_symmetry.space_group_name_H-M   'P 1'
#
loop_
_entity.id
_entity.type
_entity.pdbx_description
1 polymer ?
#
loop_
_entity_poly.entity_id
_entity_poly.type
_entity_poly.pdbx_seq_one_letter_code
_entity_poly.pdbx_strand_id
1 'polypeptide(L)'
;MEEKPDFIVVGAGPAGAAFAYYASSSGYRVEVYEGSEPGSKPCGWAVPVQIEKYVKVPGDTVLTEIRGFRVYLDGKLVHEHYGSLWGYIIDKRLFITRLLEGSTLYKRYVDISNPYSPRIGSSRLEARERVVLAPGLVGLPRAARETIMAVQQIFRTRDVVEEDVVEIWFDRELVGYYWVFPRSGE
;
A
#
# COMPACT_ATOMS: atom_id res chain seq x y z
N MET A 1 -11.18 -25.80 -22.19
CA MET A 1 -10.22 -24.67 -22.11
C MET A 1 -10.71 -23.77 -21.01
N GLU A 2 -9.86 -23.44 -20.03
CA GLU A 2 -10.22 -22.49 -18.99
C GLU A 2 -10.47 -21.13 -19.67
N GLU A 3 -11.60 -20.52 -19.34
CA GLU A 3 -12.08 -19.33 -20.03
C GLU A 3 -11.26 -18.12 -19.56
N LYS A 4 -10.64 -17.38 -20.48
CA LYS A 4 -9.77 -16.24 -20.13
C LYS A 4 -10.45 -15.25 -19.17
N PRO A 5 -9.75 -14.73 -18.13
CA PRO A 5 -10.30 -13.69 -17.28
C PRO A 5 -10.54 -12.40 -18.06
N ASP A 6 -11.40 -11.53 -17.54
CA ASP A 6 -11.68 -10.24 -18.18
C ASP A 6 -10.48 -9.31 -18.02
N PHE A 7 -9.89 -9.30 -16.81
CA PHE A 7 -8.67 -8.56 -16.50
C PHE A 7 -7.60 -9.46 -15.87
N ILE A 8 -6.34 -9.18 -16.21
CA ILE A 8 -5.18 -9.69 -15.47
C ILE A 8 -4.44 -8.51 -14.89
N VAL A 9 -4.16 -8.52 -13.59
CA VAL A 9 -3.39 -7.50 -12.88
C VAL A 9 -2.02 -8.05 -12.52
N VAL A 10 -0.95 -7.34 -12.86
CA VAL A 10 0.42 -7.69 -12.48
C VAL A 10 0.88 -6.77 -11.35
N GLY A 11 0.95 -7.31 -10.13
CA GLY A 11 1.29 -6.63 -8.89
C GLY A 11 0.11 -6.51 -7.93
N ALA A 12 0.27 -7.01 -6.70
CA ALA A 12 -0.74 -6.97 -5.64
C ALA A 12 -0.45 -5.89 -4.58
N GLY A 13 0.17 -4.78 -4.98
CA GLY A 13 0.29 -3.59 -4.15
C GLY A 13 -1.03 -2.80 -4.07
N PRO A 14 -1.07 -1.67 -3.32
CA PRO A 14 -2.29 -0.87 -3.16
C PRO A 14 -2.99 -0.51 -4.49
N ALA A 15 -2.23 -0.14 -5.52
CA ALA A 15 -2.80 0.20 -6.83
C ALA A 15 -3.46 -1.01 -7.52
N GLY A 16 -2.78 -2.16 -7.56
CA GLY A 16 -3.31 -3.37 -8.19
C GLY A 16 -4.47 -3.98 -7.41
N ALA A 17 -4.37 -4.00 -6.08
CA ALA A 17 -5.43 -4.46 -5.20
C ALA A 17 -6.67 -3.56 -5.29
N ALA A 18 -6.51 -2.23 -5.34
CA ALA A 18 -7.64 -1.32 -5.55
C ALA A 18 -8.31 -1.54 -6.92
N PHE A 19 -7.54 -1.70 -8.00
CA PHE A 19 -8.11 -2.02 -9.31
C PHE A 19 -8.90 -3.34 -9.26
N ALA A 20 -8.30 -4.39 -8.70
CA ALA A 20 -8.92 -5.70 -8.59
C ALA A 20 -10.22 -5.65 -7.77
N TYR A 21 -10.21 -4.91 -6.66
CA TYR A 21 -11.40 -4.66 -5.83
C TYR A 21 -12.54 -4.02 -6.65
N TYR A 22 -12.29 -2.91 -7.34
CA TYR A 22 -13.35 -2.24 -8.12
C TYR A 22 -13.83 -3.06 -9.32
N ALA A 23 -12.91 -3.71 -10.04
CA ALA A 23 -13.25 -4.52 -11.20
C ALA A 23 -14.06 -5.76 -10.80
N SER A 24 -13.63 -6.50 -9.77
CA SER A 24 -14.38 -7.65 -9.27
C SER A 24 -15.73 -7.26 -8.67
N SER A 25 -15.80 -6.15 -7.93
CA SER A 25 -17.05 -5.60 -7.40
C SER A 25 -18.04 -5.17 -8.50
N SER A 26 -17.53 -4.92 -9.71
CA SER A 26 -18.35 -4.61 -10.90
C SER A 26 -18.73 -5.86 -11.70
N GLY A 27 -18.40 -7.06 -11.21
CA GLY A 27 -18.76 -8.35 -11.82
C GLY A 27 -17.74 -8.91 -12.82
N TYR A 28 -16.58 -8.28 -12.99
CA TYR A 28 -15.53 -8.79 -13.87
C TYR A 28 -14.72 -9.90 -13.20
N ARG A 29 -14.29 -10.89 -13.99
CA ARG A 29 -13.33 -11.90 -13.54
C ARG A 29 -11.92 -11.34 -13.59
N VAL A 30 -11.28 -11.26 -12.44
CA VAL A 30 -9.95 -10.67 -12.27
C VAL A 30 -8.99 -11.72 -11.74
N GLU A 31 -7.86 -11.89 -12.42
CA GLU A 31 -6.70 -12.60 -11.89
C GLU A 31 -5.60 -11.61 -11.51
N VAL A 32 -4.96 -11.82 -10.37
CA VAL A 32 -3.88 -10.97 -9.87
C VAL A 32 -2.62 -11.83 -9.72
N TYR A 33 -1.50 -11.36 -10.25
CA TYR A 33 -0.21 -12.04 -10.15
C TYR A 33 0.77 -11.21 -9.33
N GLU A 34 1.34 -11.81 -8.28
CA GLU A 34 2.30 -11.17 -7.38
C GLU A 34 3.47 -12.11 -7.09
N GLY A 35 4.71 -11.63 -7.21
CA GLY A 35 5.90 -12.47 -6.99
C GLY A 35 6.25 -12.65 -5.51
N SER A 36 5.79 -11.74 -4.65
CA SER A 36 6.09 -11.68 -3.22
C SER A 36 4.85 -11.94 -2.35
N GLU A 37 4.96 -11.79 -1.02
CA GLU A 37 3.76 -11.71 -0.19
C GLU A 37 3.07 -10.34 -0.42
N PRO A 38 1.75 -10.30 -0.71
CA PRO A 38 1.02 -9.04 -0.86
C PRO A 38 1.23 -8.12 0.35
N GLY A 39 1.45 -6.83 0.09
CA GLY A 39 1.71 -5.86 1.16
C GLY A 39 3.06 -6.00 1.86
N SER A 40 3.99 -6.84 1.41
CA SER A 40 5.29 -7.07 2.09
C SER A 40 6.27 -5.88 2.08
N LYS A 41 6.21 -5.00 1.08
CA LYS A 41 7.12 -3.85 0.95
C LYS A 41 7.10 -2.94 2.22
N PRO A 42 8.21 -2.41 2.74
CA PRO A 42 8.18 -1.44 3.84
C PRO A 42 7.31 -0.20 3.55
N CYS A 43 6.60 0.31 4.55
CA CYS A 43 5.68 1.46 4.48
C CYS A 43 5.33 1.96 5.89
N GLY A 44 5.00 3.24 6.05
CA GLY A 44 4.50 3.80 7.32
C GLY A 44 3.11 3.30 7.74
N TRP A 45 2.32 2.70 6.85
CA TRP A 45 0.99 2.11 7.12
C TRP A 45 -0.11 3.11 7.51
N ALA A 46 0.25 4.37 7.75
CA ALA A 46 -0.71 5.46 7.94
C ALA A 46 -1.45 5.78 6.64
N VAL A 47 -2.78 5.84 6.72
CA VAL A 47 -3.66 6.35 5.66
C VAL A 47 -4.59 7.40 6.24
N PRO A 48 -4.86 8.50 5.51
CA PRO A 48 -5.77 9.54 5.97
C PRO A 48 -7.22 9.05 5.90
N VAL A 49 -8.10 9.55 6.77
CA VAL A 49 -9.53 9.14 6.85
C VAL A 49 -10.27 9.28 5.51
N GLN A 50 -9.80 10.18 4.65
CA GLN A 50 -10.29 10.41 3.29
C GLN A 50 -10.25 9.15 2.41
N ILE A 51 -9.45 8.13 2.75
CA ILE A 51 -9.44 6.85 2.05
C ILE A 51 -10.84 6.21 1.99
N GLU A 52 -11.67 6.44 3.00
CA GLU A 52 -13.04 5.90 3.08
C GLU A 52 -13.98 6.41 1.98
N LYS A 53 -13.63 7.53 1.33
CA LYS A 53 -14.36 8.03 0.15
C LYS A 53 -14.19 7.11 -1.06
N TYR A 54 -13.15 6.30 -1.07
CA TYR A 54 -12.79 5.41 -2.16
C TYR A 54 -13.10 3.97 -1.79
N VAL A 55 -12.63 3.52 -0.63
CA VAL A 55 -12.80 2.13 -0.19
C VAL A 55 -13.12 2.07 1.29
N LYS A 56 -14.12 1.27 1.64
CA LYS A 56 -14.45 1.01 3.04
C LYS A 56 -13.26 0.32 3.70
N VAL A 57 -12.70 0.93 4.74
CA VAL A 57 -11.64 0.30 5.54
C VAL A 57 -12.28 -0.74 6.46
N PRO A 58 -11.97 -2.03 6.32
CA PRO A 58 -12.51 -3.04 7.22
C PRO A 58 -11.94 -2.83 8.64
N GLY A 59 -12.80 -2.82 9.66
CA GLY A 59 -12.39 -2.48 11.02
C GLY A 59 -11.34 -3.43 11.59
N ASP A 60 -11.33 -4.69 11.18
CA ASP A 60 -10.31 -5.69 11.55
C ASP A 60 -8.93 -5.40 10.96
N THR A 61 -8.85 -4.50 9.97
CA THR A 61 -7.57 -4.03 9.40
C THR A 61 -7.02 -2.82 10.12
N VAL A 62 -7.78 -2.16 11.00
CA VAL A 62 -7.32 -0.97 11.72
C VAL A 62 -6.56 -1.40 12.98
N LEU A 63 -5.26 -1.09 13.02
CA LEU A 63 -4.44 -1.31 14.21
C LEU A 63 -4.61 -0.18 15.21
N THR A 64 -4.70 1.05 14.70
CA THR A 64 -4.81 2.27 15.49
C THR A 64 -5.61 3.31 14.72
N GLU A 65 -6.54 3.98 15.39
CA GLU A 65 -7.13 5.23 14.90
C GLU A 65 -6.20 6.40 15.22
N ILE A 66 -5.87 7.21 14.22
CA ILE A 66 -5.05 8.41 14.40
C ILE A 66 -5.99 9.54 14.81
N ARG A 67 -5.86 10.02 16.06
CA ARG A 67 -6.71 11.07 16.64
C ARG A 67 -5.96 12.36 16.94
N GLY A 68 -4.65 12.36 16.75
CA GLY A 68 -3.84 13.56 16.76
C GLY A 68 -2.62 13.46 15.87
N PHE A 69 -1.99 14.61 15.68
CA PHE A 69 -0.69 14.68 15.04
C PHE A 69 0.15 15.81 15.61
N ARG A 70 1.47 15.63 15.59
CA ARG A 70 2.47 16.64 15.95
C ARG A 70 3.43 16.86 14.80
N VAL A 71 3.80 18.12 14.59
CA VAL A 71 4.78 18.53 13.58
C VAL A 71 5.93 19.25 14.27
N TYR A 72 7.14 18.75 14.04
CA TYR A 72 8.37 19.32 14.56
C TYR A 72 9.20 19.92 13.42
N LEU A 73 9.89 21.01 13.71
CA LEU A 73 10.91 21.62 12.84
C LEU A 73 12.18 21.84 13.65
N ASP A 74 13.28 21.20 13.22
CA ASP A 74 14.59 21.21 13.90
C ASP A 74 14.47 20.93 15.41
N GLY A 75 13.70 19.89 15.74
CA GLY A 75 13.46 19.46 17.12
C GLY A 75 12.46 20.30 17.92
N LYS A 76 11.89 21.36 17.36
CA LYS A 76 10.88 22.19 18.03
C LYS A 76 9.48 21.83 17.57
N LEU A 77 8.56 21.61 18.51
CA LEU A 77 7.14 21.46 18.19
C LEU A 77 6.62 22.77 17.61
N VAL A 78 6.16 22.73 16.35
CA VAL A 78 5.63 23.92 15.65
C VAL A 78 4.13 23.84 15.41
N HIS A 79 3.54 22.64 15.45
CA HIS A 79 2.11 22.46 15.31
C HIS A 79 1.66 21.14 15.95
N GLU A 80 0.48 21.15 16.57
CA GLU A 80 -0.19 19.96 17.05
C GLU A 80 -1.71 20.13 16.98
N HIS A 81 -2.41 19.01 16.82
CA HIS A 81 -3.87 18.98 16.83
C HIS A 81 -4.38 17.64 17.36
N TYR A 82 -5.52 17.68 18.07
CA TYR A 82 -6.14 16.52 18.74
C TYR A 82 -7.65 16.44 18.53
N GLY A 83 -8.24 15.30 18.87
CA GLY A 83 -9.68 15.14 19.11
C GLY A 83 -10.53 14.85 17.87
N SER A 84 -9.95 14.83 16.67
CA SER A 84 -10.64 14.43 15.42
C SER A 84 -10.03 13.15 14.88
N LEU A 85 -10.82 12.31 14.20
CA LEU A 85 -10.30 11.16 13.48
C LEU A 85 -9.58 11.64 12.21
N TRP A 86 -8.26 11.58 12.20
CA TRP A 86 -7.40 12.01 11.09
C TRP A 86 -7.12 10.88 10.11
N GLY A 87 -7.12 9.64 10.58
CA GLY A 87 -6.83 8.49 9.74
C GLY A 87 -6.61 7.22 10.55
N TYR A 88 -5.91 6.28 9.94
CA TYR A 88 -5.69 4.95 10.48
C TYR A 88 -4.25 4.52 10.28
N ILE A 89 -3.69 3.81 11.26
CA ILE A 89 -2.59 2.88 11.03
C ILE A 89 -3.25 1.53 10.74
N ILE A 90 -3.05 1.01 9.53
CA ILE A 90 -3.69 -0.23 9.09
C ILE A 90 -2.73 -1.41 9.02
N ASP A 91 -3.18 -2.62 9.36
CA ASP A 91 -2.51 -3.85 8.93
C ASP A 91 -2.60 -3.91 7.41
N LYS A 92 -1.52 -3.46 6.77
CA LYS A 92 -1.47 -3.33 5.33
C LYS A 92 -1.56 -4.69 4.64
N ARG A 93 -1.04 -5.77 5.23
CA ARG A 93 -1.12 -7.10 4.61
C ARG A 93 -2.57 -7.57 4.61
N LEU A 94 -3.22 -7.51 5.77
CA LEU A 94 -4.62 -7.88 5.91
C LEU A 94 -5.51 -7.00 5.02
N PHE A 95 -5.30 -5.68 5.02
CA PHE A 95 -6.05 -4.74 4.20
C PHE A 95 -5.95 -5.07 2.71
N ILE A 96 -4.73 -5.31 2.20
CA ILE A 96 -4.53 -5.70 0.79
C ILE A 96 -5.21 -7.04 0.48
N THR A 97 -5.10 -8.03 1.37
CA THR A 97 -5.78 -9.31 1.21
C THR A 97 -7.30 -9.15 1.15
N ARG A 98 -7.89 -8.30 2.01
CA ARG A 98 -9.33 -7.98 1.98
C ARG A 98 -9.77 -7.40 0.63
N LEU A 99 -8.98 -6.48 0.05
CA LEU A 99 -9.28 -5.91 -1.28
C LEU A 99 -9.25 -6.95 -2.40
N LEU A 100 -8.47 -8.02 -2.24
CA LEU A 100 -8.27 -9.05 -3.25
C LEU A 100 -9.27 -10.20 -3.14
N GLU A 101 -10.15 -10.24 -2.13
CA GLU A 101 -11.09 -11.35 -1.90
C GLU A 101 -12.01 -11.66 -3.09
N GLY A 102 -12.36 -10.64 -3.89
CA GLY A 102 -13.16 -10.80 -5.12
C GLY A 102 -12.39 -11.29 -6.35
N SER A 103 -11.08 -11.55 -6.22
CA SER A 103 -10.19 -11.88 -7.34
C SER A 103 -9.38 -13.15 -7.07
N THR A 104 -8.88 -13.79 -8.13
CA THR A 104 -7.99 -14.96 -7.98
C THR A 104 -6.54 -14.49 -7.89
N LEU A 105 -5.91 -14.70 -6.74
CA LEU A 105 -4.50 -14.33 -6.51
C LEU A 105 -3.56 -15.50 -6.80
N TYR A 106 -2.58 -15.25 -7.68
CA TYR A 106 -1.47 -16.16 -7.96
C TYR A 106 -0.17 -15.60 -7.44
N LYS A 107 0.47 -16.33 -6.53
CA LYS A 107 1.83 -16.03 -6.07
C LYS A 107 2.86 -16.49 -7.10
N ARG A 108 3.10 -15.66 -8.12
CA ARG A 108 3.95 -15.95 -9.27
C ARG A 108 4.53 -14.69 -9.88
N TYR A 109 5.82 -14.74 -10.21
CA TYR A 109 6.49 -13.67 -10.96
C TYR A 109 6.01 -13.62 -12.41
N VAL A 110 5.82 -12.40 -12.90
CA VAL A 110 5.52 -12.11 -14.29
C VAL A 110 6.68 -11.30 -14.86
N ASP A 111 7.24 -11.76 -15.97
CA ASP A 111 8.22 -10.99 -16.72
C ASP A 111 7.52 -9.83 -17.43
N ILE A 112 7.87 -8.61 -17.03
CA ILE A 112 7.36 -7.35 -17.57
C ILE A 112 8.45 -6.53 -18.27
N SER A 113 9.60 -7.15 -18.60
CA SER A 113 10.69 -6.51 -19.35
C SER A 113 10.19 -5.87 -20.66
N ASN A 114 9.22 -6.50 -21.31
CA ASN A 114 8.37 -5.89 -22.33
C ASN A 114 6.95 -5.64 -21.76
N PRO A 115 6.60 -4.41 -21.36
CA PRO A 115 5.30 -4.13 -20.75
C PRO A 115 4.11 -4.33 -21.71
N TYR A 116 4.34 -4.35 -23.03
CA TYR A 116 3.29 -4.62 -24.02
C TYR A 116 2.99 -6.12 -24.21
N SER A 117 3.88 -6.98 -23.71
CA SER A 117 3.74 -8.43 -23.77
C SER A 117 4.24 -9.09 -22.48
N PRO A 118 3.56 -8.90 -21.34
CA PRO A 118 3.90 -9.57 -20.08
C PRO A 118 3.82 -11.10 -20.21
N ARG A 119 4.72 -11.83 -19.55
CA ARG A 119 4.87 -13.28 -19.73
C ARG A 119 5.07 -14.05 -18.42
N ILE A 120 4.66 -15.32 -18.46
CA ILE A 120 5.05 -16.36 -17.50
C ILE A 120 5.77 -17.45 -18.29
N GLY A 121 7.07 -17.62 -18.03
CA GLY A 121 7.93 -18.44 -18.88
C GLY A 121 7.90 -17.95 -20.32
N SER A 122 7.58 -18.83 -21.28
CA SER A 122 7.43 -18.46 -22.69
C SER A 122 6.03 -17.93 -23.06
N SER A 123 5.05 -18.10 -22.18
CA SER A 123 3.63 -17.82 -22.47
C SER A 123 3.27 -16.36 -22.16
N ARG A 124 2.62 -15.68 -23.11
CA ARG A 124 2.10 -14.32 -22.92
C ARG A 124 0.83 -14.37 -22.07
N LEU A 125 0.69 -13.41 -21.17
CA LEU A 125 -0.56 -13.17 -20.45
C LEU A 125 -1.60 -12.53 -21.37
N GLU A 126 -2.79 -13.11 -21.41
CA GLU A 126 -3.88 -12.67 -22.24
C GLU A 126 -5.17 -12.59 -21.41
N ALA A 127 -5.73 -11.38 -21.33
CA ALA A 127 -7.05 -11.12 -20.76
C ALA A 127 -8.00 -10.73 -21.89
N ARG A 128 -9.32 -10.81 -21.67
CA ARG A 128 -10.32 -10.40 -22.66
C ARG A 128 -10.26 -8.90 -22.92
N GLU A 129 -10.16 -8.11 -21.85
CA GLU A 129 -10.13 -6.66 -21.93
C GLU A 129 -8.68 -6.15 -21.96
N ARG A 130 -7.99 -6.27 -20.82
CA ARG A 130 -6.65 -5.71 -20.63
C ARG A 130 -5.82 -6.47 -19.59
N VAL A 131 -4.51 -6.45 -19.80
CA VAL A 131 -3.52 -6.71 -18.76
C VAL A 131 -3.12 -5.37 -18.15
N VAL A 132 -3.32 -5.22 -16.84
CA VAL A 132 -3.03 -4.02 -16.07
C VAL A 132 -1.71 -4.19 -15.34
N LEU A 133 -0.76 -3.29 -15.58
CA LEU A 133 0.54 -3.32 -14.91
C LEU A 133 0.52 -2.40 -13.69
N ALA A 134 0.61 -2.99 -12.50
CA ALA A 134 0.75 -2.29 -11.22
C ALA A 134 1.98 -2.77 -10.41
N PRO A 135 3.19 -2.86 -11.01
CA PRO A 135 4.31 -3.58 -10.40
C PRO A 135 5.08 -2.77 -9.35
N GLY A 136 4.64 -1.54 -9.06
CA GLY A 136 5.35 -0.61 -8.18
C GLY A 136 6.70 -0.14 -8.73
N LEU A 137 7.49 0.52 -7.88
CA LEU A 137 8.77 1.14 -8.26
C LEU A 137 9.78 0.12 -8.85
N VAL A 138 9.81 -1.11 -8.32
CA VAL A 138 10.78 -2.13 -8.72
C VAL A 138 10.52 -2.63 -10.15
N GLY A 139 9.28 -2.53 -10.64
CA GLY A 139 8.91 -2.97 -11.98
C GLY A 139 9.00 -1.92 -13.08
N LEU A 140 9.39 -0.67 -12.77
CA LEU A 140 9.44 0.43 -13.74
C LEU A 140 10.85 1.04 -13.83
N PRO A 141 11.67 0.65 -14.83
CA PRO A 141 13.07 1.08 -14.95
C PRO A 141 13.30 2.59 -15.07
N ARG A 142 12.27 3.35 -15.50
CA ARG A 142 12.39 4.81 -15.72
C ARG A 142 11.91 5.67 -14.55
N ALA A 143 11.14 5.11 -13.60
CA ALA A 143 10.57 5.87 -12.48
C ALA A 143 11.61 6.20 -11.38
N ALA A 144 12.79 5.59 -11.42
CA ALA A 144 13.83 5.76 -10.41
C ALA A 144 14.58 7.10 -10.46
N ARG A 145 14.37 7.96 -11.48
CA ARG A 145 15.17 9.18 -11.66
C ARG A 145 14.81 10.33 -10.70
N GLU A 146 13.60 10.32 -10.14
CA GLU A 146 13.12 11.33 -9.18
C GLU A 146 12.50 10.62 -7.97
N THR A 147 13.33 9.91 -7.20
CA THR A 147 12.88 9.18 -6.01
C THR A 147 13.64 9.62 -4.77
N ILE A 148 12.94 9.70 -3.65
CA ILE A 148 13.55 9.87 -2.32
C ILE A 148 13.57 8.48 -1.67
N MET A 149 14.75 8.07 -1.23
CA MET A 149 14.91 6.82 -0.49
C MET A 149 14.26 6.97 0.90
N ALA A 150 13.41 6.01 1.26
CA ALA A 150 12.79 5.95 2.55
C ALA A 150 13.28 4.69 3.29
N VAL A 151 13.65 4.85 4.55
CA VAL A 151 14.04 3.75 5.45
C VAL A 151 13.03 3.71 6.58
N GLN A 152 12.64 2.50 6.96
CA GLN A 152 11.74 2.26 8.08
C GLN A 152 12.39 1.26 9.02
N GLN A 153 12.26 1.54 10.31
CA GLN A 153 12.57 0.61 11.37
C GLN A 153 11.45 0.61 12.40
N ILE A 154 11.12 -0.57 12.92
CA ILE A 154 10.11 -0.75 13.97
C ILE A 154 10.85 -0.91 15.29
N PHE A 155 10.49 -0.09 16.27
CA PHE A 155 11.07 -0.11 17.61
C PHE A 155 10.00 -0.52 18.62
N ARG A 156 10.38 -1.36 19.58
CA ARG A 156 9.58 -1.60 20.79
C ARG A 156 10.11 -0.69 21.90
N THR A 157 9.22 0.07 22.52
CA THR A 157 9.56 0.93 23.66
C THR A 157 8.89 0.44 24.94
N ARG A 158 9.50 0.76 26.08
CA ARG A 158 8.89 0.59 27.42
C ARG A 158 8.25 1.88 27.92
N ASP A 159 8.55 2.99 27.28
CA ASP A 159 8.01 4.29 27.64
C ASP A 159 6.54 4.36 27.22
N VAL A 160 5.74 5.06 28.01
CA VAL A 160 4.34 5.33 27.66
C VAL A 160 4.36 6.34 26.50
N VAL A 161 3.86 5.91 25.35
CA VAL A 161 3.67 6.75 24.17
C VAL A 161 2.18 6.98 23.93
N GLU A 162 1.82 8.14 23.40
CA GLU A 162 0.46 8.38 22.91
C GLU A 162 0.22 7.50 21.69
N GLU A 163 -0.62 6.48 21.84
CA GLU A 163 -0.80 5.45 20.81
C GLU A 163 -1.60 5.95 19.61
N ASP A 164 -2.31 7.07 19.72
CA ASP A 164 -3.19 7.63 18.68
C ASP A 164 -2.66 8.94 18.06
N VAL A 165 -1.42 9.32 18.35
CA VAL A 165 -0.77 10.53 17.84
C VAL A 165 0.40 10.19 16.95
N VAL A 166 0.34 10.63 15.68
CA VAL A 166 1.47 10.52 14.75
C VAL A 166 2.38 11.74 14.84
N GLU A 167 3.68 11.54 14.67
CA GLU A 167 4.63 12.65 14.63
C GLU A 167 5.31 12.73 13.27
N ILE A 168 5.49 13.96 12.79
CA ILE A 168 6.21 14.28 11.57
C ILE A 168 7.31 15.27 11.94
N TRP A 169 8.54 14.94 11.59
CA TRP A 169 9.71 15.73 11.96
C TRP A 169 10.41 16.23 10.70
N PHE A 170 10.44 17.54 10.54
CA PHE A 170 11.21 18.22 9.50
C PHE A 170 12.55 18.69 10.05
N ASP A 171 13.58 18.53 9.24
CA ASP A 171 14.93 19.02 9.51
C ASP A 171 15.40 19.82 8.29
N ARG A 172 15.79 21.07 8.48
CA ARG A 172 16.22 21.96 7.38
C ARG A 172 17.51 21.49 6.71
N GLU A 173 18.30 20.64 7.36
CA GLU A 173 19.54 20.09 6.81
C GLU A 173 19.29 18.86 5.91
N LEU A 174 18.04 18.37 5.82
CA LEU A 174 17.70 17.14 5.12
C LEU A 174 16.64 17.35 4.04
N VAL A 175 16.74 16.55 2.97
CA VAL A 175 15.70 16.44 1.95
C VAL A 175 14.71 15.36 2.37
N GLY A 176 13.54 15.76 2.86
CA GLY A 176 12.48 14.86 3.29
C GLY A 176 11.99 15.17 4.71
N TYR A 177 11.57 14.14 5.42
CA TYR A 177 11.11 14.21 6.81
C TYR A 177 11.23 12.83 7.47
N TYR A 178 11.22 12.81 8.79
CA TYR A 178 11.06 11.59 9.58
C TYR A 178 9.61 11.45 10.03
N TRP A 179 9.19 10.21 10.30
CA TRP A 179 7.90 9.94 10.90
C TRP A 179 8.04 9.00 12.09
N VAL A 180 7.24 9.25 13.12
CA VAL A 180 7.05 8.36 14.26
C VAL A 180 5.57 8.03 14.32
N PHE A 181 5.22 6.83 13.87
CA PHE A 181 3.85 6.37 13.85
C PHE A 181 3.67 5.29 14.91
N PRO A 182 2.82 5.52 15.92
CA PRO A 182 2.53 4.52 16.93
C PRO A 182 1.83 3.33 16.29
N ARG A 183 2.06 2.15 16.86
CA ARG A 183 1.42 0.90 16.40
C ARG A 183 1.10 0.06 17.62
N SER A 184 -0.18 0.04 18.00
CA SER A 184 -0.69 -0.79 19.07
C SER A 184 -0.72 -2.27 18.61
N GLY A 185 -0.17 -3.18 19.41
CA GLY A 185 -0.40 -4.63 19.26
C GLY A 185 0.69 -5.53 18.64
N GLU A 186 2.00 -5.20 18.74
CA GLU A 186 3.11 -6.14 18.39
C GLU A 186 4.28 -6.19 19.38
#